data_AF-A0A1Q4D8H4-F1
#
_entry.id   AF-A0A1Q4D8H4-F1
#
_cell.length_a   1.000
_cell.length_b   1.000
_cell.length_c   1.000
_cell.angle_alpha   90.00
_cell.angle_beta   90.00
_cell.angle_gamma   90.00
#
_symmetry.space_group_name_H-M   'P 1'
#
loop_
_entity.id
_entity.type
_entity.pdbx_description
1 polymer ?
#
loop_
_entity_poly.entity_id
_entity_poly.type
_entity_poly.pdbx_seq_one_letter_code
_entity_poly.pdbx_strand_id
1 'polypeptide(L)'
;MPDRYGDAVRARRRELVEERGRLGGSHRTELRSELALSRIATSDALAAACARLGREARAHIDHPDRAVRRGLPARLRPALDALAAAVHARWAAEIGPGLRRIAAARSLDVGPLTAWPALPAARPLPVVPRVPERSSPLSGAVDGLALWRLVLLPLAALPVLGLPALGGPALAPLAVGVGVAAAVVAVRSRRIALERAALRRCVEETLAAACTALDADLARRLLELERSAGADLDAAVARRRAAVESEWRALEAEVADA
;
A
#
# COMPACT_ATOMS: atom_id res chain seq x y z
N MET A 1 20.53 56.02 37.52
CA MET A 1 20.36 55.64 36.11
C MET A 1 20.27 54.13 36.06
N PRO A 2 19.27 53.53 35.39
CA PRO A 2 19.19 52.07 35.27
C PRO A 2 20.37 51.54 34.47
N ASP A 3 21.03 50.52 35.01
CA ASP A 3 22.15 49.82 34.38
C ASP A 3 21.62 48.94 33.24
N ARG A 4 21.45 49.59 32.07
CA ARG A 4 20.95 48.96 30.84
C ARG A 4 21.81 47.77 30.39
N TYR A 5 23.10 47.81 30.71
CA TYR A 5 24.03 46.75 30.36
C TYR A 5 23.81 45.52 31.25
N GLY A 6 23.74 45.71 32.57
CA GLY A 6 23.40 44.63 33.50
C GLY A 6 22.02 44.02 33.23
N ASP A 7 21.03 44.81 32.82
CA ASP A 7 19.72 44.31 32.40
C ASP A 7 19.79 43.45 31.13
N ALA A 8 20.58 43.86 30.13
CA ALA A 8 20.79 43.11 28.89
C ALA A 8 21.49 41.78 29.14
N VAL A 9 22.55 41.74 29.96
CA VAL A 9 23.25 40.51 30.33
C VAL A 9 22.33 39.56 31.09
N ARG A 10 21.53 40.06 32.05
CA ARG A 10 20.53 39.25 32.77
C ARG A 10 19.44 38.70 31.85
N ALA A 11 19.02 39.46 30.84
CA ALA A 11 18.06 39.00 29.84
C ALA A 11 18.67 37.88 28.98
N ARG A 12 19.87 38.09 28.44
CA ARG A 12 20.55 37.08 27.61
C ARG A 12 20.84 35.79 28.38
N ARG A 13 21.24 35.90 29.65
CA ARG A 13 21.43 34.74 30.53
C ARG A 13 20.15 33.92 30.68
N ARG A 14 19.00 34.57 30.84
CA ARG A 14 17.69 33.90 30.92
C ARG A 14 17.36 33.17 29.62
N GLU A 15 17.56 33.82 28.47
CA GLU A 15 17.37 33.20 27.15
C GLU A 15 18.23 31.93 26.98
N LEU A 16 19.50 31.98 27.37
CA LEU A 16 20.41 30.82 27.25
C LEU A 16 20.01 29.66 28.18
N VAL A 17 19.50 29.95 29.38
CA VAL A 17 18.95 28.91 30.28
C VAL A 17 17.72 28.25 29.66
N GLU A 18 16.81 29.05 29.08
CA GLU A 18 15.63 28.53 28.38
C GLU A 18 16.00 27.69 27.15
N GLU A 19 16.98 28.13 26.35
CA GLU A 19 17.51 27.37 25.22
C GLU A 19 18.14 26.05 25.67
N ARG A 20 18.96 26.05 26.73
CA ARG A 20 19.54 24.84 27.30
C ARG A 20 18.46 23.85 27.77
N GLY A 21 17.38 24.36 28.37
CA GLY A 21 16.21 23.57 28.75
C GLY A 21 15.54 22.89 27.55
N ARG A 22 15.30 23.63 26.46
CA ARG A 22 14.70 23.10 25.22
C ARG A 22 15.55 22.03 24.54
N LEU A 23 16.87 22.10 24.69
CA LEU A 23 17.80 21.12 24.16
C LEU A 23 17.84 19.83 24.99
N GLY A 24 17.13 19.74 26.12
CA GLY A 24 17.11 18.58 27.00
C GLY A 24 16.27 17.40 26.48
N GLY A 25 16.90 16.21 26.45
CA GLY A 25 16.33 14.86 26.65
C GLY A 25 15.18 14.29 25.81
N SER A 26 14.27 15.09 25.22
CA SER A 26 12.98 14.58 24.72
C SER A 26 12.90 14.39 23.20
N HIS A 27 13.86 14.91 22.42
CA HIS A 27 13.77 14.93 20.95
C HIS A 27 13.72 13.54 20.31
N ARG A 28 14.42 12.55 20.88
CA ARG A 28 14.36 11.14 20.44
C ARG A 28 12.98 10.53 20.66
N THR A 29 12.33 10.87 21.78
CA THR A 29 10.98 10.38 22.09
C THR A 29 9.96 11.05 21.19
N GLU A 30 10.04 12.37 21.00
CA GLU A 30 9.19 13.11 20.06
C GLU A 30 9.32 12.59 18.63
N LEU A 31 10.56 12.33 18.17
CA LEU A 31 10.84 11.70 16.88
C LEU A 31 10.09 10.38 16.77
N ARG A 32 10.26 9.47 17.73
CA ARG A 32 9.60 8.16 17.72
C ARG A 32 8.09 8.27 17.74
N SER A 33 7.53 9.21 18.52
CA SER A 33 6.09 9.47 18.56
C SER A 33 5.56 9.95 17.22
N GLU A 34 6.21 10.91 16.57
CA GLU A 34 5.84 11.40 15.23
C GLU A 34 5.95 10.29 14.17
N LEU A 35 7.02 9.48 14.21
CA LEU A 35 7.18 8.34 13.32
C LEU A 35 6.11 7.26 13.53
N ALA A 36 5.74 6.99 14.79
CA ALA A 36 4.68 6.03 15.13
C ALA A 36 3.31 6.51 14.66
N LEU A 37 2.99 7.79 14.84
CA LEU A 37 1.74 8.38 14.34
C LEU A 37 1.67 8.33 12.81
N SER A 38 2.76 8.70 12.13
CA SER A 38 2.87 8.59 10.67
C SER A 38 2.72 7.14 10.19
N ARG A 39 3.29 6.17 10.91
CA ARG A 39 3.13 4.74 10.60
C ARG A 39 1.66 4.32 10.65
N ILE A 40 0.94 4.65 11.72
CA ILE A 40 -0.47 4.29 11.88
C ILE A 40 -1.29 4.89 10.73
N ALA A 41 -1.14 6.20 10.49
CA ALA A 41 -1.87 6.90 9.43
C ALA A 41 -1.57 6.31 8.03
N THR A 42 -0.31 5.96 7.76
CA THR A 42 0.09 5.39 6.47
C THR A 42 -0.41 3.95 6.30
N SER A 43 -0.36 3.13 7.35
CA SER A 43 -0.89 1.76 7.33
C SER A 43 -2.41 1.74 7.11
N ASP A 44 -3.15 2.64 7.77
CA ASP A 44 -4.60 2.78 7.55
C ASP A 44 -4.90 3.23 6.11
N ALA A 45 -4.15 4.21 5.60
CA ALA A 45 -4.30 4.68 4.23
C ALA A 45 -3.98 3.58 3.20
N LEU A 46 -2.94 2.78 3.43
CA LEU A 46 -2.58 1.63 2.60
C LEU A 46 -3.69 0.58 2.61
N ALA A 47 -4.21 0.22 3.79
CA ALA A 47 -5.31 -0.75 3.91
C ALA A 47 -6.55 -0.28 3.15
N ALA A 48 -6.94 0.99 3.30
CA ALA A 48 -8.07 1.58 2.59
C ALA A 48 -7.86 1.58 1.06
N ALA A 49 -6.65 1.91 0.60
CA ALA A 49 -6.32 1.96 -0.81
C ALA A 49 -6.25 0.55 -1.44
N CYS A 50 -5.69 -0.44 -0.74
CA CYS A 50 -5.73 -1.85 -1.12
C CYS A 50 -7.18 -2.37 -1.22
N ALA A 51 -8.04 -2.05 -0.23
CA ALA A 51 -9.44 -2.43 -0.26
C ALA A 51 -10.20 -1.80 -1.43
N ARG A 52 -9.91 -0.53 -1.76
CA ARG A 52 -10.49 0.15 -2.92
C ARG A 52 -10.07 -0.53 -4.24
N LEU A 53 -8.78 -0.78 -4.43
CA LEU A 53 -8.28 -1.48 -5.62
C LEU A 53 -8.87 -2.89 -5.74
N GLY A 54 -9.03 -3.61 -4.62
CA GLY A 54 -9.70 -4.90 -4.58
C GLY A 54 -11.16 -4.84 -5.04
N ARG A 55 -11.92 -3.80 -4.65
CA ARG A 55 -13.29 -3.58 -5.13
C ARG A 55 -13.33 -3.26 -6.63
N GLU A 56 -12.45 -2.40 -7.11
CA GLU A 56 -12.35 -2.03 -8.53
C GLU A 56 -11.99 -3.24 -9.41
N ALA A 57 -11.08 -4.09 -8.94
CA ALA A 57 -10.69 -5.30 -9.65
C ALA A 57 -11.83 -6.33 -9.67
N ARG A 58 -12.58 -6.50 -8.57
CA ARG A 58 -13.78 -7.36 -8.54
C ARG A 58 -14.85 -6.87 -9.52
N ALA A 59 -15.10 -5.56 -9.56
CA ALA A 59 -16.03 -4.97 -10.53
C ALA A 59 -15.60 -5.25 -11.99
N HIS A 60 -14.29 -5.18 -12.28
CA HIS A 60 -13.75 -5.58 -13.59
C HIS A 60 -13.98 -7.07 -13.91
N ILE A 61 -13.83 -7.96 -12.93
CA ILE A 61 -14.03 -9.40 -13.12
C ILE A 61 -15.52 -9.75 -13.34
N ASP A 62 -16.41 -9.02 -12.67
CA ASP A 62 -17.85 -9.25 -12.76
C ASP A 62 -18.48 -8.62 -14.01
N HIS A 63 -17.73 -7.78 -14.72
CA HIS A 63 -18.16 -7.14 -15.96
C HIS A 63 -18.65 -8.19 -16.99
N PRO A 64 -19.79 -7.94 -17.67
CA PRO A 64 -20.38 -8.88 -18.64
C PRO A 64 -19.48 -9.10 -19.86
N ASP A 65 -18.81 -8.05 -20.34
CA ASP A 65 -17.88 -8.14 -21.47
C ASP A 65 -16.61 -8.94 -21.13
N ARG A 66 -16.32 -9.95 -21.94
CA ARG A 66 -15.13 -10.80 -21.85
C ARG A 66 -13.85 -10.06 -22.22
N ALA A 67 -13.90 -9.08 -23.12
CA ALA A 67 -12.74 -8.29 -23.51
C ALA A 67 -12.22 -7.47 -22.31
N VAL A 68 -13.13 -6.84 -21.55
CA VAL A 68 -12.81 -6.12 -20.32
C VAL A 68 -12.12 -7.03 -19.29
N ARG A 69 -12.65 -8.23 -19.04
CA ARG A 69 -12.04 -9.19 -18.11
C ARG A 69 -10.64 -9.62 -18.51
N ARG A 70 -10.41 -9.85 -19.81
CA ARG A 70 -9.09 -10.26 -20.35
C ARG A 70 -8.05 -9.16 -20.28
N GLY A 71 -8.46 -7.89 -20.27
CA GLY A 71 -7.57 -6.75 -20.11
C GLY A 71 -7.06 -6.54 -18.68
N LEU A 72 -7.68 -7.17 -17.67
CA LEU A 72 -7.38 -6.92 -16.26
C LEU A 72 -5.92 -7.18 -15.87
N PRO A 73 -5.27 -8.31 -16.25
CA PRO A 73 -3.87 -8.54 -15.86
C PRO A 73 -2.91 -7.45 -16.36
N ALA A 74 -3.14 -6.94 -17.58
CA ALA A 74 -2.34 -5.86 -18.15
C ALA A 74 -2.53 -4.52 -17.40
N ARG A 75 -3.72 -4.30 -16.81
CA ARG A 75 -4.04 -3.10 -16.03
C ARG A 75 -3.59 -3.19 -14.57
N LEU A 76 -3.46 -4.41 -14.03
CA LEU A 76 -3.18 -4.64 -12.61
C LEU A 76 -1.80 -4.13 -12.21
N ARG A 77 -0.75 -4.39 -12.99
CA ARG A 77 0.61 -3.93 -12.68
C ARG A 77 0.71 -2.40 -12.61
N PRO A 78 0.28 -1.63 -13.64
CA PRO A 78 0.26 -0.17 -13.55
C PRO A 78 -0.56 0.38 -12.38
N ALA A 79 -1.69 -0.26 -12.05
CA ALA A 79 -2.52 0.14 -10.92
C ALA A 79 -1.81 -0.07 -9.57
N LEU A 80 -1.06 -1.17 -9.41
CA LEU A 80 -0.25 -1.42 -8.22
C LEU A 80 0.94 -0.46 -8.12
N ASP A 81 1.59 -0.14 -9.24
CA ASP A 81 2.69 0.82 -9.26
C ASP A 81 2.20 2.25 -8.93
N ALA A 82 1.03 2.63 -9.44
CA ALA A 82 0.37 3.88 -9.09
C ALA A 82 -0.05 3.94 -7.61
N LEU A 83 -0.57 2.83 -7.07
CA LEU A 83 -0.86 2.69 -5.64
C LEU A 83 0.40 2.90 -4.80
N ALA A 84 1.51 2.25 -5.16
CA ALA A 84 2.79 2.38 -4.48
C ALA A 84 3.29 3.84 -4.48
N ALA A 85 3.28 4.47 -5.66
CA ALA A 85 3.70 5.86 -5.81
C ALA A 85 2.84 6.81 -4.96
N ALA A 86 1.52 6.62 -4.95
CA ALA A 86 0.60 7.44 -4.16
C ALA A 86 0.83 7.29 -2.65
N VAL A 87 1.01 6.06 -2.16
CA VAL A 87 1.29 5.79 -0.75
C VAL A 87 2.64 6.38 -0.33
N HIS A 88 3.68 6.24 -1.15
CA HIS A 88 5.00 6.82 -0.88
C HIS A 88 4.98 8.35 -0.88
N ALA A 89 4.30 8.97 -1.84
CA ALA A 89 4.16 10.42 -1.89
C ALA A 89 3.40 10.97 -0.67
N ARG A 90 2.33 10.27 -0.26
CA ARG A 90 1.56 10.62 0.94
C ARG A 90 2.40 10.52 2.20
N TRP A 91 3.10 9.41 2.40
CA TRP A 91 3.99 9.21 3.56
C TRP A 91 5.04 10.32 3.65
N ALA A 92 5.68 10.66 2.53
CA ALA A 92 6.65 11.75 2.45
C ALA A 92 6.05 13.11 2.83
N ALA A 93 4.82 13.39 2.38
CA ALA A 93 4.12 14.64 2.70
C ALA A 93 3.71 14.73 4.17
N GLU A 94 3.33 13.61 4.80
CA GLU A 94 2.89 13.56 6.20
C GLU A 94 4.05 13.70 7.19
N ILE A 95 5.19 13.05 6.92
CA ILE A 95 6.30 12.95 7.88
C ILE A 95 7.17 14.20 7.96
N GLY A 96 7.38 14.89 6.83
CA GLY A 96 8.27 16.04 6.72
C GLY A 96 7.91 17.19 7.68
N PRO A 97 6.64 17.64 7.74
CA PRO A 97 6.23 18.71 8.65
C PRO A 97 6.49 18.39 10.13
N GLY A 98 6.23 17.16 10.58
CA GLY A 98 6.45 16.76 11.98
C GLY A 98 7.91 16.85 12.38
N LEU A 99 8.79 16.32 11.53
CA LEU A 99 10.23 16.36 11.78
C LEU A 99 10.76 17.80 11.78
N ARG A 100 10.30 18.65 10.85
CA ARG A 100 10.66 20.08 10.83
C ARG A 100 10.17 20.82 12.07
N ARG A 101 8.99 20.49 12.62
CA ARG A 101 8.52 21.07 13.89
C ARG A 101 9.45 20.72 15.06
N ILE A 102 9.90 19.47 15.16
CA ILE A 102 10.84 19.03 16.21
C ILE A 102 12.15 19.83 16.13
N ALA A 103 12.68 20.03 14.92
CA ALA A 103 13.89 20.81 14.70
C ALA A 103 13.68 22.31 15.00
N ALA A 104 12.58 22.89 14.51
CA ALA A 104 12.23 24.30 14.71
C ALA A 104 12.01 24.65 16.18
N ALA A 105 11.34 23.78 16.95
CA ALA A 105 11.12 23.98 18.39
C ALA A 105 12.42 24.17 19.19
N ARG A 106 13.54 23.66 18.65
CA ARG A 106 14.88 23.72 19.25
C ARG A 106 15.85 24.62 18.50
N SER A 107 15.37 25.34 17.47
CA SER A 107 16.20 26.22 16.63
C SER A 107 17.43 25.51 16.08
N LEU A 108 17.25 24.25 15.64
CA LEU A 108 18.35 23.41 15.14
C LEU A 108 18.68 23.76 13.70
N ASP A 109 19.98 23.85 13.41
CA ASP A 109 20.50 23.89 12.05
C ASP A 109 20.79 22.46 11.56
N VAL A 110 19.79 21.91 10.86
CA VAL A 110 19.81 20.59 10.21
C VAL A 110 20.02 20.70 8.69
N GLY A 111 20.54 21.83 8.21
CA GLY A 111 20.68 22.12 6.77
C GLY A 111 19.40 22.69 6.16
N PRO A 112 19.27 22.73 4.83
CA PRO A 112 18.10 23.29 4.17
C PRO A 112 16.82 22.57 4.62
N LEU A 113 15.87 23.32 5.22
CA LEU A 113 14.59 22.76 5.69
C LEU A 113 13.79 22.09 4.57
N THR A 114 14.09 22.40 3.30
CA THR A 114 13.50 21.77 2.12
C THR A 114 14.09 20.41 1.80
N ALA A 115 15.34 20.14 2.22
CA ALA A 115 16.07 18.91 1.94
C ALA A 115 16.08 17.94 3.14
N TRP A 116 15.83 18.44 4.35
CA TRP A 116 15.77 17.63 5.55
C TRP A 116 14.32 17.32 5.97
N PRO A 117 13.99 16.06 6.30
CA PRO A 117 14.87 14.88 6.30
C PRO A 117 15.13 14.28 4.92
N ALA A 118 16.30 13.64 4.74
CA ALA A 118 16.57 12.83 3.58
C ALA A 118 15.73 11.54 3.63
N LEU A 119 14.74 11.42 2.75
CA LEU A 119 13.85 10.26 2.72
C LEU A 119 14.55 9.06 2.05
N PRO A 120 14.54 7.87 2.68
CA PRO A 120 15.08 6.68 2.05
C PRO A 120 14.37 6.33 0.73
N ALA A 121 15.10 5.78 -0.23
CA ALA A 121 14.55 5.41 -1.53
C ALA A 121 13.49 4.30 -1.41
N ALA A 122 12.46 4.36 -2.26
CA ALA A 122 11.45 3.31 -2.37
C ALA A 122 12.03 2.06 -3.06
N ARG A 123 11.59 0.87 -2.64
CA ARG A 123 11.92 -0.37 -3.37
C ARG A 123 10.86 -0.68 -4.43
N PRO A 124 11.26 -1.26 -5.58
CA PRO A 124 10.31 -1.71 -6.57
C PRO A 124 9.48 -2.89 -6.02
N LEU A 125 8.21 -2.95 -6.42
CA LEU A 125 7.32 -4.05 -6.06
C LEU A 125 7.78 -5.36 -6.73
N PRO A 126 8.12 -6.41 -5.95
CA PRO A 126 8.61 -7.68 -6.50
C PRO A 126 7.52 -8.53 -7.16
N VAL A 127 6.27 -8.06 -7.15
CA VAL A 127 5.11 -8.83 -7.58
C VAL A 127 4.91 -8.75 -9.08
N VAL A 128 4.92 -9.91 -9.74
CA VAL A 128 4.56 -10.06 -11.15
C VAL A 128 3.19 -10.73 -11.23
N PRO A 129 2.14 -10.05 -11.76
CA PRO A 129 0.84 -10.67 -11.94
C PRO A 129 0.98 -11.90 -12.84
N ARG A 130 0.60 -13.08 -12.35
CA ARG A 130 0.58 -14.29 -13.19
C ARG A 130 -0.66 -14.23 -14.07
N VAL A 131 -0.49 -14.24 -15.38
CA VAL A 131 -1.64 -14.46 -16.27
C VAL A 131 -2.05 -15.93 -16.11
N PRO A 132 -3.31 -16.25 -15.77
CA PRO A 132 -3.74 -17.65 -15.79
C PRO A 132 -3.54 -18.18 -17.21
N GLU A 133 -2.66 -19.17 -17.35
CA GLU A 133 -2.38 -19.78 -18.66
C GLU A 133 -3.68 -20.30 -19.25
N ARG A 134 -3.90 -20.00 -20.53
CA ARG A 134 -5.05 -20.52 -21.26
C ARG A 134 -4.91 -22.04 -21.26
N SER A 135 -5.82 -22.73 -20.58
CA SER A 135 -6.05 -24.14 -20.86
C SER A 135 -6.37 -24.23 -22.35
N SER A 136 -5.41 -24.78 -23.11
CA SER A 136 -5.55 -24.95 -24.55
C SER A 136 -6.86 -25.70 -24.82
N PRO A 137 -7.67 -25.27 -25.81
CA PRO A 137 -8.92 -25.96 -26.12
C PRO A 137 -8.71 -27.44 -26.48
N LEU A 138 -7.47 -27.84 -26.77
CA LEU A 138 -7.05 -29.20 -27.10
C LEU A 138 -6.90 -30.13 -25.88
N SER A 139 -6.71 -29.63 -24.66
CA SER A 139 -6.79 -30.48 -23.45
C SER A 139 -8.22 -30.90 -23.10
N GLY A 140 -9.22 -30.27 -23.74
CA GLY A 140 -10.63 -30.65 -23.61
C GLY A 140 -11.02 -31.92 -24.37
N ALA A 141 -10.11 -32.55 -25.12
CA ALA A 141 -10.40 -33.82 -25.80
C ALA A 141 -10.63 -34.96 -24.80
N VAL A 142 -9.95 -34.93 -23.65
CA VAL A 142 -10.11 -35.93 -22.58
C VAL A 142 -11.36 -35.64 -21.73
N ASP A 143 -11.68 -34.36 -21.51
CA ASP A 143 -12.96 -33.92 -20.92
C ASP A 143 -14.16 -34.15 -21.85
N GLY A 144 -13.94 -34.34 -23.15
CA GLY A 144 -14.98 -34.70 -24.12
C GLY A 144 -15.67 -36.02 -23.79
N LEU A 145 -14.95 -36.95 -23.15
CA LEU A 145 -15.48 -38.23 -22.66
C LEU A 145 -16.38 -38.04 -21.41
N ALA A 146 -16.02 -37.10 -20.52
CA ALA A 146 -16.85 -36.72 -19.38
C ALA A 146 -18.07 -35.88 -19.79
N LEU A 147 -17.92 -35.01 -20.81
CA LEU A 147 -19.01 -34.27 -21.44
C LEU A 147 -20.00 -35.21 -22.13
N TRP A 148 -19.49 -36.21 -22.87
CA TRP A 148 -20.29 -37.27 -23.49
C TRP A 148 -21.05 -38.06 -22.42
N ARG A 149 -20.44 -38.36 -21.25
CA ARG A 149 -21.14 -39.00 -20.12
C ARG A 149 -22.22 -38.10 -19.51
N LEU A 150 -22.00 -36.80 -19.37
CA LEU A 150 -23.01 -35.85 -18.86
C LEU A 150 -24.13 -35.56 -19.85
N VAL A 151 -23.89 -35.68 -21.15
CA VAL A 151 -24.91 -35.59 -22.20
C VAL A 151 -25.68 -36.91 -22.31
N LEU A 152 -25.02 -38.05 -22.13
CA LEU A 152 -25.66 -39.37 -22.26
C LEU A 152 -26.32 -39.91 -21.01
N LEU A 153 -25.92 -39.50 -19.80
CA LEU A 153 -26.65 -39.89 -18.59
C LEU A 153 -28.13 -39.44 -18.63
N PRO A 154 -28.47 -38.18 -18.99
CA PRO A 154 -29.87 -37.79 -19.14
C PRO A 154 -30.51 -38.41 -20.38
N LEU A 155 -29.76 -38.65 -21.46
CA LEU A 155 -30.25 -39.35 -22.66
C LEU A 155 -30.59 -40.83 -22.38
N ALA A 156 -29.86 -41.48 -21.46
CA ALA A 156 -30.11 -42.85 -21.01
C ALA A 156 -31.22 -42.93 -19.92
N ALA A 157 -31.53 -41.82 -19.24
CA ALA A 157 -32.64 -41.71 -18.29
C ALA A 157 -33.96 -41.27 -18.94
N LEU A 158 -33.92 -40.72 -20.17
CA LEU A 158 -35.09 -40.32 -20.96
C LEU A 158 -36.11 -41.43 -21.28
N PRO A 159 -35.76 -42.73 -21.44
CA PRO A 159 -36.76 -43.78 -21.60
C PRO A 159 -37.50 -44.11 -20.30
N VAL A 160 -36.97 -43.71 -19.13
CA VAL A 160 -37.56 -44.03 -17.81
C VAL A 160 -38.59 -42.96 -17.38
N LEU A 161 -38.54 -41.76 -17.96
CA LEU A 161 -39.45 -40.64 -17.66
C LEU A 161 -40.73 -40.57 -18.52
N GLY A 162 -41.03 -41.60 -19.32
CA GLY A 162 -42.39 -41.79 -19.87
C GLY A 162 -42.90 -40.66 -20.79
N LEU A 163 -42.02 -39.95 -21.50
CA LEU A 163 -42.38 -38.90 -22.46
C LEU A 163 -42.52 -39.36 -23.94
N PRO A 164 -42.99 -40.57 -24.31
CA PRO A 164 -43.50 -40.81 -25.67
C PRO A 164 -45.03 -40.67 -25.78
N ALA A 165 -45.75 -40.37 -24.69
CA ALA A 165 -47.22 -40.47 -24.68
C ALA A 165 -47.97 -39.29 -25.34
N LEU A 166 -47.30 -38.17 -25.65
CA LEU A 166 -47.98 -36.95 -26.14
C LEU A 166 -47.43 -36.36 -27.44
N GLY A 167 -46.52 -37.05 -28.12
CA GLY A 167 -45.97 -36.56 -29.38
C GLY A 167 -45.09 -37.60 -30.05
N GLY A 168 -45.53 -38.09 -31.21
CA GLY A 168 -44.86 -39.16 -31.96
C GLY A 168 -43.41 -38.87 -32.39
N PRO A 169 -42.78 -39.78 -33.15
CA PRO A 169 -41.36 -39.75 -33.54
C PRO A 169 -40.91 -38.46 -34.25
N ALA A 170 -41.84 -37.63 -34.71
CA ALA A 170 -41.59 -36.31 -35.28
C ALA A 170 -41.03 -35.27 -34.29
N LEU A 171 -41.26 -35.40 -32.97
CA LEU A 171 -40.78 -34.43 -31.96
C LEU A 171 -39.45 -34.85 -31.29
N ALA A 172 -39.00 -36.08 -31.48
CA ALA A 172 -37.71 -36.57 -31.01
C ALA A 172 -36.50 -35.68 -31.41
N PRO A 173 -36.36 -35.20 -32.66
CA PRO A 173 -35.21 -34.34 -33.02
C PRO A 173 -35.22 -32.99 -32.31
N LEU A 174 -36.40 -32.43 -32.02
CA LEU A 174 -36.51 -31.17 -31.28
C LEU A 174 -36.11 -31.34 -29.82
N ALA A 175 -36.53 -32.43 -29.16
CA ALA A 175 -36.14 -32.73 -27.79
C ALA A 175 -34.62 -32.92 -27.64
N VAL A 176 -33.99 -33.63 -28.59
CA VAL A 176 -32.52 -33.79 -28.63
C VAL A 176 -31.83 -32.45 -28.85
N GLY A 177 -32.33 -31.63 -29.79
CA GLY A 177 -31.78 -30.29 -30.05
C GLY A 177 -31.80 -29.38 -28.82
N VAL A 178 -32.92 -29.37 -28.08
CA VAL A 178 -33.05 -28.60 -26.83
C VAL A 178 -32.09 -29.12 -25.75
N GLY A 179 -31.97 -30.44 -25.59
CA GLY A 179 -31.03 -31.05 -24.64
C GLY A 179 -29.57 -30.70 -24.94
N VAL A 180 -29.16 -30.76 -26.21
CA VAL A 180 -27.81 -30.36 -26.65
C VAL A 180 -27.59 -28.87 -26.43
N ALA A 181 -28.55 -28.01 -26.77
CA ALA A 181 -28.45 -26.57 -26.54
C ALA A 181 -28.28 -26.24 -25.04
N ALA A 182 -29.08 -26.87 -24.17
CA ALA A 182 -28.98 -26.71 -22.72
C ALA A 182 -27.61 -27.17 -22.19
N ALA A 183 -27.11 -28.31 -22.67
CA ALA A 183 -25.78 -28.81 -22.29
C ALA A 183 -24.65 -27.85 -22.73
N VAL A 184 -24.73 -27.30 -23.94
CA VAL A 184 -23.76 -26.31 -24.44
C VAL A 184 -23.79 -25.04 -23.60
N VAL A 185 -24.97 -24.56 -23.22
CA VAL A 185 -25.12 -23.39 -22.33
C VAL A 185 -24.54 -23.68 -20.94
N ALA A 186 -24.81 -24.84 -20.36
CA ALA A 186 -24.29 -25.25 -19.05
C ALA A 186 -22.76 -25.37 -19.03
N VAL A 187 -22.17 -25.93 -20.09
CA VAL A 187 -20.70 -26.03 -20.21
C VAL A 187 -20.07 -24.64 -20.37
N ARG A 188 -20.70 -23.76 -21.16
CA ARG A 188 -20.23 -22.37 -21.31
C ARG A 188 -20.31 -21.58 -20.01
N SER A 189 -21.40 -21.70 -19.26
CA SER A 189 -21.55 -21.00 -17.98
C SER A 189 -20.53 -21.48 -16.95
N ARG A 190 -20.28 -22.79 -16.87
CA ARG A 190 -19.22 -23.37 -16.01
C ARG A 190 -17.83 -22.86 -16.39
N ARG A 191 -17.50 -22.82 -17.68
CA ARG A 191 -16.20 -22.29 -18.15
C ARG A 191 -16.02 -20.82 -17.76
N ILE A 192 -17.06 -19.99 -17.94
CA ILE A 192 -17.02 -18.58 -17.54
C ILE A 192 -16.84 -18.45 -16.01
N ALA A 193 -17.53 -19.28 -15.22
CA ALA A 193 -17.39 -19.28 -13.77
C ALA A 193 -15.97 -19.67 -13.33
N LEU A 194 -15.37 -20.69 -13.96
CA LEU A 194 -13.99 -21.10 -13.69
C LEU A 194 -12.97 -20.02 -14.10
N GLU A 195 -13.13 -19.40 -15.27
CA GLU A 195 -12.30 -18.26 -15.71
C GLU A 195 -12.36 -17.12 -14.68
N ARG A 196 -13.56 -16.78 -14.19
CA ARG A 196 -13.75 -15.74 -13.16
C ARG A 196 -13.11 -16.13 -11.83
N ALA A 197 -13.28 -17.36 -11.38
CA ALA A 197 -12.69 -17.84 -10.13
C ALA A 197 -11.16 -17.80 -10.17
N ALA A 198 -10.56 -18.24 -11.28
CA ALA A 198 -9.11 -18.17 -11.48
C ALA A 198 -8.59 -16.73 -11.47
N LEU A 199 -9.29 -15.81 -12.16
CA LEU A 199 -8.95 -14.39 -12.16
C LEU A 199 -9.06 -13.77 -10.76
N ARG A 200 -10.14 -14.06 -10.02
CA ARG A 200 -10.32 -13.57 -8.64
C ARG A 200 -9.18 -14.01 -7.75
N ARG A 201 -8.86 -15.31 -7.77
CA ARG A 201 -7.76 -15.87 -6.98
C ARG A 201 -6.43 -15.21 -7.33
N CYS A 202 -6.13 -15.07 -8.62
CA CYS A 202 -4.92 -14.40 -9.07
C CYS A 202 -4.84 -12.95 -8.57
N VAL A 203 -5.93 -12.18 -8.71
CA VAL A 203 -5.97 -10.79 -8.26
C VAL A 203 -5.80 -10.70 -6.74
N GLU A 204 -6.48 -11.55 -5.98
CA GLU A 204 -6.41 -11.55 -4.52
C GLU A 204 -5.00 -11.93 -4.03
N GLU A 205 -4.38 -12.95 -4.61
CA GLU A 205 -2.99 -13.34 -4.30
C GLU A 205 -2.00 -12.23 -4.67
N THR A 206 -2.16 -11.61 -5.85
CA THR A 206 -1.28 -10.54 -6.33
C THR A 206 -1.42 -9.28 -5.48
N LEU A 207 -2.66 -8.87 -5.17
CA LEU A 207 -2.95 -7.70 -4.34
C LEU A 207 -2.45 -7.92 -2.91
N ALA A 208 -2.68 -9.10 -2.32
CA ALA A 208 -2.18 -9.42 -0.99
C ALA A 208 -0.65 -9.36 -0.95
N ALA A 209 0.04 -10.00 -1.90
CA ALA A 209 1.50 -9.95 -1.99
C ALA A 209 2.03 -8.53 -2.22
N ALA A 210 1.32 -7.71 -2.99
CA ALA A 210 1.71 -6.33 -3.25
C ALA A 210 1.55 -5.46 -2.01
N CYS A 211 0.41 -5.56 -1.32
CA CYS A 211 0.15 -4.78 -0.12
C CYS A 211 1.09 -5.18 1.03
N THR A 212 1.43 -6.47 1.18
CA THR A 212 2.42 -6.90 2.18
C THR A 212 3.83 -6.42 1.84
N ALA A 213 4.23 -6.46 0.56
CA ALA A 213 5.52 -5.92 0.13
C ALA A 213 5.61 -4.40 0.35
N LEU A 214 4.53 -3.66 0.11
CA LEU A 214 4.45 -2.22 0.37
C LEU A 214 4.54 -1.90 1.87
N ASP A 215 3.79 -2.61 2.72
CA ASP A 215 3.85 -2.42 4.17
C ASP A 215 5.25 -2.72 4.72
N ALA A 216 5.90 -3.79 4.23
CA ALA A 216 7.28 -4.11 4.58
C ALA A 216 8.28 -3.03 4.12
N ASP A 217 8.08 -2.46 2.92
CA ASP A 217 8.94 -1.36 2.44
C ASP A 217 8.76 -0.09 3.28
N LEU A 218 7.52 0.26 3.63
CA LEU A 218 7.23 1.39 4.53
C LEU A 218 7.86 1.20 5.90
N ALA A 219 7.74 0.01 6.50
CA ALA A 219 8.35 -0.30 7.79
C ALA A 219 9.88 -0.16 7.73
N ARG A 220 10.50 -0.66 6.66
CA ARG A 220 11.94 -0.48 6.42
C ARG A 220 12.31 1.00 6.31
N ARG A 221 11.60 1.78 5.49
CA ARG A 221 11.88 3.21 5.28
C ARG A 221 11.72 4.02 6.56
N LEU A 222 10.73 3.70 7.39
CA LEU A 222 10.55 4.31 8.70
C LEU A 222 11.74 4.02 9.63
N LEU A 223 12.26 2.79 9.65
CA LEU A 223 13.45 2.44 10.45
C LEU A 223 14.71 3.14 9.95
N GLU A 224 14.92 3.20 8.64
CA GLU A 224 16.05 3.91 8.04
C GLU A 224 15.95 5.43 8.29
N LEU A 225 14.74 5.98 8.23
CA LEU A 225 14.46 7.37 8.56
C LEU A 225 14.68 7.66 10.04
N GLU A 226 14.24 6.80 10.96
CA GLU A 226 14.50 6.96 12.40
C GLU A 226 16.00 7.03 12.68
N ARG A 227 16.78 6.14 12.04
CA ARG A 227 18.23 6.09 12.22
C ARG A 227 18.91 7.35 11.67
N SER A 228 18.59 7.74 10.44
CA SER A 228 19.20 8.90 9.78
C SER A 228 18.77 10.22 10.43
N ALA A 229 17.46 10.48 10.54
CA ALA A 229 16.94 11.69 11.17
C ALA A 229 17.32 11.78 12.66
N GLY A 230 17.39 10.65 13.37
CA GLY A 230 17.86 10.60 14.75
C GLY A 230 19.32 11.03 14.88
N ALA A 231 20.20 10.51 14.02
CA ALA A 231 21.61 10.91 14.00
C ALA A 231 21.78 12.39 13.65
N ASP A 232 21.05 12.89 12.65
CA ASP A 232 21.07 14.30 12.26
C ASP A 232 20.63 15.21 13.41
N LEU A 233 19.53 14.85 14.09
CA LEU A 233 19.03 15.59 15.24
C LEU A 233 20.01 15.58 16.40
N ASP A 234 20.62 14.43 16.73
CA ASP A 234 21.61 14.36 17.80
C ASP A 234 22.83 15.23 17.51
N ALA A 235 23.32 15.19 16.26
CA ALA A 235 24.44 16.00 15.83
C ALA A 235 24.09 17.50 15.88
N ALA A 236 22.89 17.89 15.44
CA ALA A 236 22.43 19.27 15.50
C ALA A 236 22.22 19.76 16.94
N VAL A 237 21.66 18.94 17.82
CA VAL A 237 21.52 19.24 19.25
C VAL A 237 22.89 19.39 19.91
N ALA A 238 23.85 18.51 19.61
CA ALA A 238 25.20 18.62 20.14
C ALA A 238 25.91 19.92 19.70
N ARG A 239 25.81 20.28 18.40
CA ARG A 239 26.32 21.56 17.88
C ARG A 239 25.67 22.75 18.56
N ARG A 240 24.34 22.75 18.69
CA ARG A 240 23.62 23.86 19.32
C ARG A 240 23.97 24.00 20.81
N ARG A 241 24.09 22.89 21.53
CA ARG A 241 24.54 22.90 22.94
C ARG A 241 25.95 23.47 23.08
N ALA A 242 26.88 23.08 22.21
CA ALA A 242 28.24 23.61 22.22
C ALA A 242 28.27 25.13 21.95
N ALA A 243 27.45 25.61 21.01
CA ALA A 243 27.30 27.04 20.74
C ALA A 243 26.76 27.81 21.96
N VAL A 244 25.65 27.35 22.54
CA VAL A 244 25.04 27.96 23.75
C VAL A 244 26.02 28.00 24.92
N GLU A 245 26.79 26.93 25.12
CA GLU A 245 27.81 26.86 26.17
C GLU A 245 28.99 27.80 25.92
N SER A 246 29.41 27.96 24.66
CA SER A 246 30.46 28.93 24.30
C SER A 246 30.01 30.38 24.52
N GLU A 247 28.75 30.70 24.18
CA GLU A 247 28.14 32.00 24.43
C GLU A 247 28.03 32.29 25.94
N TRP A 248 27.66 31.27 26.72
CA TRP A 248 27.60 31.40 28.18
C TRP A 248 28.95 31.75 28.80
N ARG A 249 30.02 31.04 28.41
CA ARG A 249 31.37 31.32 28.92
C ARG A 249 31.90 32.68 28.51
N ALA A 250 31.58 33.13 27.30
CA ALA A 250 31.94 34.46 26.83
C ALA A 250 31.27 35.55 27.71
N LEU A 251 30.00 35.38 28.05
CA LEU A 251 29.29 36.29 28.96
C LEU A 251 29.85 36.28 30.38
N GLU A 252 30.27 35.11 30.89
CA GLU A 252 30.91 35.03 32.22
C GLU A 252 32.26 35.75 32.26
N ALA A 253 33.06 35.64 31.18
CA ALA A 253 34.31 36.39 31.06
C ALA A 253 34.07 37.90 30.98
N GLU A 254 33.10 38.35 30.16
CA GLU A 254 32.77 39.76 30.00
C GLU A 254 32.26 40.41 31.31
N VAL A 255 31.56 39.65 32.14
CA VAL A 255 31.13 40.11 33.48
C VAL A 255 32.27 40.12 34.49
N ALA A 256 33.27 39.24 34.35
CA ALA A 256 34.42 39.21 35.25
C ALA A 256 35.42 40.35 34.95
N ASP A 257 35.48 40.81 33.71
CA ASP A 257 36.34 41.91 33.26
C ASP A 257 35.73 43.31 33.47
N ALA A 258 34.43 43.40 33.80
CA ALA A 258 33.67 44.64 34.01
C ALA A 258 33.56 45.04 35.49
#